data_AF-A0A1Q3MU65-F1
#
_entry.id   AF-A0A1Q3MU65-F1
#
_cell.length_a   1.000
_cell.length_b   1.000
_cell.length_c   1.000
_cell.angle_alpha   90.00
_cell.angle_beta   90.00
_cell.angle_gamma   90.00
#
_symmetry.space_group_name_H-M   'P 1'
#
loop_
_entity.id
_entity.type
_entity.pdbx_description
1 polymer ?
#
loop_
_entity_poly.entity_id
_entity_poly.type
_entity_poly.pdbx_seq_one_letter_code
_entity_poly.pdbx_strand_id
1 'polypeptide(L)'
;MKIWWFFCSFLIAGCASSPGPGEGLQPVILEKMRPHVPDFFNLNQFAQILSNQGTGHASLYVNQALSMAPRNACLHLINGFLYEEMTRQGDCTKKPLAAVAYRTAYNIDPSFWLSCYLYGLHQLREKAYPEAQEYLSSAFILMPQNPDILYALTYASYFAQDLSVALSAVSKLVTLAPERTDIQKAAAIIFAATGLFSQAEEWLKKYQKSVGVSSYESCRLQQRVQEWKATHQNAKRSYSKDWQKSVKLPEKEDPSIIIDCYIIGCMEDASSLKGNNFLNLLSLSNTSLSTSWNRTLDRKKAYKPVLGSWEKQLDFDGEVSMGSAFYSMNIANSKGRSVEFCYCPTVNTVLKKTVTFEDLHQYTGAVAGSTGGGISDIPAGTSISVTPLSLTASGEVIMEVMLQHSAFFNPPTLTTGISQQVLGTSDGKIVSTIKAVIGQTTVLAGYTENSKTYQKEEVPFLGSIPLVQYFFAQQTSEDLKTNLLYLITPRLAGKQKKEKSLVQRSRVHSKLKKCGFMSLGEKTNLFYILQFLDNTPFYADFRSGDLIELNQGFFCSPISDKFSQLAGFLYY
;
A
#
# COMPACT_ATOMS: atom_id res chain seq x y z
N MET A 1 -16.05 -9.37 -66.45
CA MET A 1 -14.71 -9.20 -67.07
C MET A 1 -14.31 -7.74 -66.91
N LYS A 2 -13.21 -7.45 -66.20
CA LYS A 2 -12.67 -6.13 -65.79
C LYS A 2 -13.46 -5.35 -64.72
N ILE A 3 -13.23 -5.69 -63.44
CA ILE A 3 -13.39 -4.83 -62.23
C ILE A 3 -12.89 -5.58 -60.95
N TRP A 4 -12.56 -6.87 -61.08
CA TRP A 4 -12.00 -7.70 -60.01
C TRP A 4 -10.46 -7.72 -59.91
N TRP A 5 -9.76 -6.80 -60.58
CA TRP A 5 -8.29 -6.75 -60.61
C TRP A 5 -7.67 -5.51 -59.94
N PHE A 6 -8.50 -4.61 -59.38
CA PHE A 6 -8.01 -3.39 -58.72
C PHE A 6 -8.06 -3.42 -57.18
N PHE A 7 -8.68 -4.44 -56.58
CA PHE A 7 -8.82 -4.54 -55.11
C PHE A 7 -7.81 -5.48 -54.43
N CYS A 8 -6.93 -6.14 -55.21
CA CYS A 8 -5.94 -7.08 -54.67
C CYS A 8 -4.50 -6.54 -54.65
N SER A 9 -4.28 -5.28 -55.07
CA SER A 9 -2.94 -4.67 -55.17
C SER A 9 -2.63 -3.60 -54.10
N PHE A 10 -3.58 -3.26 -53.23
CA PHE A 10 -3.33 -2.31 -52.13
C PHE A 10 -2.85 -2.95 -50.82
N LEU A 11 -2.69 -4.27 -50.78
CA LEU A 11 -2.17 -5.02 -49.62
C LEU A 11 -0.77 -5.61 -49.82
N ILE A 12 -0.12 -5.37 -50.97
CA ILE A 12 1.26 -5.87 -51.26
C ILE A 12 2.23 -4.75 -51.67
N ALA A 13 1.76 -3.53 -51.95
CA ALA A 13 2.61 -2.38 -52.23
C ALA A 13 2.51 -1.33 -51.11
N GLY A 14 3.07 -1.69 -49.96
CA GLY A 14 3.32 -0.78 -48.84
C GLY A 14 4.81 -0.67 -48.48
N CYS A 15 5.70 -1.14 -49.35
CA CYS A 15 6.99 -0.49 -49.51
C CYS A 15 6.73 0.90 -50.12
N ALA A 16 6.16 1.81 -49.33
CA ALA A 16 6.44 3.22 -49.55
C ALA A 16 7.97 3.32 -49.42
N SER A 17 8.62 3.80 -50.48
CA SER A 17 9.99 4.29 -50.44
C SER A 17 10.29 4.83 -49.04
N SER A 18 11.20 4.17 -48.32
CA SER A 18 11.71 4.71 -47.06
C SER A 18 12.10 6.16 -47.36
N PRO A 19 11.59 7.14 -46.62
CA PRO A 19 12.09 8.49 -46.75
C PRO A 19 13.60 8.41 -46.57
N GLY A 20 14.37 9.01 -47.47
CA GLY A 20 15.81 9.14 -47.26
C GLY A 20 16.06 9.76 -45.87
N PRO A 21 17.20 9.47 -45.22
CA PRO A 21 17.50 10.03 -43.91
C PRO A 21 17.48 11.57 -44.01
N GLY A 22 16.39 12.21 -43.58
CA GLY A 22 16.21 13.66 -43.71
C GLY A 22 14.78 14.15 -44.02
N GLU A 23 13.84 13.30 -44.43
CA GLU A 23 12.45 13.74 -44.65
C GLU A 23 11.65 13.78 -43.33
N GLY A 24 11.10 14.95 -43.00
CA GLY A 24 10.25 15.17 -41.80
C GLY A 24 8.94 14.37 -41.82
N LEU A 25 8.10 14.53 -40.79
CA LEU A 25 6.77 13.90 -40.76
C LEU A 25 5.96 14.26 -42.01
N GLN A 26 5.48 13.24 -42.74
CA GLN A 26 4.67 13.44 -43.94
C GLN A 26 3.36 14.19 -43.61
N PRO A 27 2.88 15.08 -44.50
CA PRO A 27 1.69 15.89 -44.24
C PRO A 27 0.42 15.06 -44.00
N VAL A 28 0.30 13.91 -44.66
CA VAL A 28 -0.82 12.95 -44.49
C VAL A 28 -0.94 12.44 -43.05
N ILE A 29 0.18 12.32 -42.34
CA ILE A 29 0.22 11.86 -40.95
C ILE A 29 -0.31 12.94 -40.01
N LEU A 30 0.00 14.19 -40.30
CA LEU A 30 -0.41 15.34 -39.50
C LEU A 30 -1.93 15.56 -39.61
N GLU A 31 -2.51 15.35 -40.80
CA GLU A 31 -3.97 15.35 -40.97
C GLU A 31 -4.66 14.25 -40.14
N LYS A 32 -4.04 13.06 -40.04
CA LYS A 32 -4.59 11.93 -39.27
C LYS A 32 -4.53 12.13 -37.76
N MET A 33 -3.53 12.85 -37.25
CA MET A 33 -3.42 13.16 -35.82
C MET A 33 -4.34 14.31 -35.39
N ARG A 34 -4.73 15.19 -36.32
CA ARG A 34 -5.53 16.38 -36.06
C ARG A 34 -6.79 16.17 -35.20
N PRO A 35 -7.65 15.14 -35.41
CA PRO A 35 -8.88 15.00 -34.62
C PRO A 35 -8.64 14.62 -33.15
N HIS A 36 -7.44 14.14 -32.79
CA HIS A 36 -7.14 13.66 -31.44
C HIS A 36 -6.41 14.69 -30.58
N VAL A 37 -5.98 15.81 -31.18
CA VAL A 37 -5.13 16.82 -30.55
C VAL A 37 -5.87 18.16 -30.56
N PRO A 38 -5.71 19.05 -29.55
CA PRO A 38 -6.44 20.31 -29.49
C PRO A 38 -6.11 21.24 -30.68
N ASP A 39 -7.08 22.06 -31.11
CA ASP A 39 -6.93 22.96 -32.27
C ASP A 39 -5.75 23.94 -32.17
N PHE A 40 -5.38 24.34 -30.95
CA PHE A 40 -4.27 25.25 -30.71
C PHE A 40 -2.89 24.58 -30.85
N PHE A 41 -2.82 23.24 -30.85
CA PHE A 41 -1.57 22.51 -31.01
C PHE A 41 -1.21 22.40 -32.48
N ASN A 42 -0.19 23.15 -32.89
CA ASN A 42 0.24 23.17 -34.28
C ASN A 42 1.11 21.94 -34.61
N LEU A 43 0.48 20.94 -35.23
CA LEU A 43 1.13 19.69 -35.63
C LEU A 43 2.30 19.91 -36.62
N ASN A 44 2.21 20.90 -37.51
CA ASN A 44 3.31 21.23 -38.43
C ASN A 44 4.51 21.81 -37.68
N GLN A 45 4.25 22.68 -36.71
CA GLN A 45 5.30 23.22 -35.84
C GLN A 45 5.95 22.10 -35.01
N PHE A 46 5.15 21.20 -34.44
CA PHE A 46 5.66 20.02 -33.73
C PHE A 46 6.58 19.16 -34.62
N ALA A 47 6.17 18.88 -35.84
CA ALA A 47 6.96 18.13 -36.81
C ALA A 47 8.32 18.80 -37.12
N GLN A 48 8.33 20.12 -37.31
CA GLN A 48 9.54 20.90 -37.56
C GLN A 48 10.49 20.92 -36.35
N ILE A 49 9.94 21.09 -35.14
CA ILE A 49 10.74 21.03 -33.90
C ILE A 49 11.38 19.65 -33.77
N LEU A 50 10.62 18.59 -34.03
CA LEU A 50 11.12 17.24 -33.92
C LEU A 50 12.24 16.93 -34.92
N SER A 51 12.11 17.37 -36.17
CA SER A 51 13.14 17.15 -37.20
C SER A 51 14.39 17.99 -36.97
N ASN A 52 14.25 19.25 -36.53
CA ASN A 52 15.36 20.21 -36.52
C ASN A 52 16.05 20.31 -35.15
N GLN A 53 15.29 20.25 -34.06
CA GLN A 53 15.76 20.53 -32.70
C GLN A 53 15.78 19.30 -31.78
N GLY A 54 15.25 18.17 -32.25
CA GLY A 54 15.27 16.88 -31.56
C GLY A 54 14.15 16.67 -30.53
N THR A 55 14.18 15.51 -29.89
CA THR A 55 13.16 15.01 -28.94
C THR A 55 12.97 15.91 -27.73
N GLY A 56 14.06 16.52 -27.22
CA GLY A 56 14.04 17.41 -26.05
C GLY A 56 13.11 18.59 -26.22
N HIS A 57 13.32 19.36 -27.29
CA HIS A 57 12.50 20.53 -27.63
C HIS A 57 11.06 20.13 -27.98
N ALA A 58 10.88 18.99 -28.64
CA ALA A 58 9.55 18.46 -28.94
C ALA A 58 8.76 18.14 -27.65
N SER A 59 9.39 17.54 -26.63
CA SER A 59 8.73 17.30 -25.35
C SER A 59 8.40 18.60 -24.63
N LEU A 60 9.26 19.62 -24.67
CA LEU A 60 8.96 20.93 -24.10
C LEU A 60 7.70 21.55 -24.75
N TYR A 61 7.59 21.49 -26.08
CA TYR A 61 6.40 21.97 -26.80
C TYR A 61 5.13 21.21 -26.41
N VAL A 62 5.21 19.88 -26.27
CA VAL A 62 4.08 19.06 -25.81
C VAL A 62 3.72 19.38 -24.36
N ASN A 63 4.70 19.61 -23.48
CA ASN A 63 4.44 20.00 -22.08
C ASN A 63 3.77 21.38 -21.97
N GLN A 64 4.12 22.33 -22.84
CA GLN A 64 3.42 23.61 -22.94
C GLN A 64 1.97 23.42 -23.40
N ALA A 65 1.71 22.50 -24.32
CA ALA A 65 0.35 22.17 -24.73
C ALA A 65 -0.44 21.47 -23.61
N LEU A 66 0.22 20.60 -22.84
CA LEU A 66 -0.37 19.91 -21.69
C LEU A 66 -0.72 20.86 -20.53
N SER A 67 -0.01 21.98 -20.37
CA SER A 67 -0.39 22.98 -19.36
C SER A 67 -1.73 23.66 -19.70
N MET A 68 -2.06 23.77 -21.00
CA MET A 68 -3.33 24.31 -21.48
C MET A 68 -4.44 23.25 -21.54
N ALA A 69 -4.11 22.01 -21.92
CA ALA A 69 -5.06 20.90 -22.04
C ALA A 69 -4.60 19.65 -21.28
N PRO A 70 -4.63 19.66 -19.93
CA PRO A 70 -4.09 18.56 -19.11
C PRO A 70 -4.89 17.26 -19.23
N ARG A 71 -6.13 17.31 -19.72
CA ARG A 71 -7.03 16.15 -19.90
C ARG A 71 -7.03 15.58 -21.32
N ASN A 72 -6.08 15.95 -22.18
CA ASN A 72 -5.99 15.35 -23.52
C ASN A 72 -5.11 14.08 -23.50
N ALA A 73 -5.71 12.91 -23.76
CA ALA A 73 -4.99 11.64 -23.74
C ALA A 73 -3.91 11.52 -24.83
N CYS A 74 -4.15 12.07 -26.02
CA CYS A 74 -3.22 12.01 -27.14
C CYS A 74 -1.92 12.77 -26.85
N LEU A 75 -2.00 13.95 -26.21
CA LEU A 75 -0.82 14.71 -25.80
C LEU A 75 0.03 13.97 -24.76
N HIS A 76 -0.60 13.31 -23.79
CA HIS A 76 0.11 12.44 -22.82
C HIS A 76 0.77 11.25 -23.53
N LEU A 77 0.09 10.63 -24.50
CA LEU A 77 0.64 9.53 -25.29
C LEU A 77 1.86 9.97 -26.11
N ILE A 78 1.78 11.11 -26.82
CA ILE A 78 2.90 11.68 -27.57
C ILE A 78 4.07 11.95 -26.64
N ASN A 79 3.83 12.53 -25.45
CA ASN A 79 4.89 12.82 -24.49
C ASN A 79 5.54 11.53 -23.93
N GLY A 80 4.73 10.50 -23.63
CA GLY A 80 5.22 9.19 -23.21
C GLY A 80 6.12 8.55 -24.26
N PHE A 81 5.73 8.63 -25.54
CA PHE A 81 6.54 8.18 -26.66
C PHE A 81 7.85 8.96 -26.80
N LEU A 82 7.82 10.29 -26.62
CA LEU A 82 9.04 11.12 -26.63
C LEU A 82 9.99 10.76 -25.49
N TYR A 83 9.49 10.53 -24.28
CA TYR A 83 10.30 10.09 -23.13
C TYR A 83 10.93 8.72 -23.35
N GLU A 84 10.20 7.80 -23.98
CA GLU A 84 10.72 6.49 -24.36
C GLU A 84 11.84 6.62 -25.40
N GLU A 85 11.68 7.51 -26.37
CA GLU A 85 12.72 7.78 -27.37
C GLU A 85 13.96 8.46 -26.75
N MET A 86 13.79 9.39 -25.80
CA MET A 86 14.90 9.97 -25.04
C MET A 86 15.65 8.90 -24.23
N THR A 87 14.91 7.97 -23.63
CA THR A 87 15.50 6.83 -22.92
C THR A 87 16.37 5.99 -23.86
N ARG A 88 15.94 5.81 -25.12
CA ARG A 88 16.72 5.12 -26.16
C ARG A 88 17.98 5.89 -26.57
N GLN A 89 17.91 7.22 -26.58
CA GLN A 89 19.06 8.10 -26.84
C GLN A 89 20.06 8.12 -25.67
N GLY A 90 19.74 7.47 -24.54
CA GLY A 90 20.63 7.31 -23.38
C GLY A 90 20.15 8.02 -22.11
N ASP A 91 19.07 8.79 -22.17
CA ASP A 91 18.53 9.49 -20.99
C ASP A 91 17.60 8.58 -20.17
N CYS A 92 18.22 7.71 -19.37
CA CYS A 92 17.51 6.78 -18.47
C CYS A 92 16.60 7.48 -17.44
N THR A 93 16.78 8.79 -17.20
CA THR A 93 15.94 9.54 -16.25
C THR A 93 14.50 9.69 -16.74
N LYS A 94 14.27 9.59 -18.05
CA LYS A 94 12.95 9.71 -18.68
C LYS A 94 12.13 8.41 -18.65
N LYS A 95 12.76 7.29 -18.29
CA LYS A 95 12.12 5.98 -18.20
C LYS A 95 10.87 5.96 -17.30
N PRO A 96 10.91 6.43 -16.03
CA PRO A 96 9.70 6.48 -15.20
C PRO A 96 8.67 7.50 -15.71
N LEU A 97 9.11 8.58 -16.37
CA LEU A 97 8.20 9.59 -16.93
C LEU A 97 7.40 9.02 -18.11
N ALA A 98 8.00 8.16 -18.94
CA ALA A 98 7.30 7.45 -20.00
C ALA A 98 6.17 6.57 -19.45
N ALA A 99 6.46 5.78 -18.41
CA ALA A 99 5.46 4.93 -17.76
C ALA A 99 4.29 5.75 -17.19
N VAL A 100 4.57 6.88 -16.55
CA VAL A 100 3.54 7.78 -16.01
C VAL A 100 2.70 8.37 -17.13
N ALA A 101 3.32 8.88 -18.21
CA ALA A 101 2.61 9.49 -19.33
C ALA A 101 1.70 8.49 -20.07
N TYR A 102 2.15 7.26 -20.28
CA TYR A 102 1.27 6.22 -20.86
C TYR A 102 0.12 5.84 -19.92
N ARG A 103 0.39 5.76 -18.62
CA ARG A 103 -0.65 5.48 -17.63
C ARG A 103 -1.67 6.61 -17.53
N THR A 104 -1.25 7.88 -17.58
CA THR A 104 -2.17 9.02 -17.58
C THR A 104 -3.01 9.04 -18.84
N ALA A 105 -2.42 8.78 -20.01
CA ALA A 105 -3.15 8.67 -21.28
C ALA A 105 -4.25 7.60 -21.20
N TYR A 106 -3.93 6.40 -20.69
CA TYR A 106 -4.90 5.32 -20.48
C TYR A 106 -6.01 5.69 -19.49
N ASN A 107 -5.67 6.33 -18.36
CA ASN A 107 -6.66 6.71 -17.35
C ASN A 107 -7.62 7.80 -17.83
N ILE A 108 -7.16 8.70 -18.70
CA ILE A 108 -7.98 9.76 -19.29
C ILE A 108 -8.95 9.17 -20.31
N ASP A 109 -8.44 8.33 -21.22
CA ASP A 109 -9.27 7.69 -22.25
C ASP A 109 -8.93 6.20 -22.40
N PRO A 110 -9.65 5.32 -21.66
CA PRO A 110 -9.49 3.87 -21.79
C PRO A 110 -10.03 3.31 -23.11
N SER A 111 -10.84 4.07 -23.86
CA SER A 111 -11.39 3.65 -25.15
C SER A 111 -10.41 3.85 -26.30
N PHE A 112 -9.37 4.67 -26.08
CA PHE A 112 -8.31 4.87 -27.03
C PHE A 112 -7.36 3.67 -27.04
N TRP A 113 -7.58 2.79 -28.01
CA TRP A 113 -6.87 1.52 -28.12
C TRP A 113 -5.34 1.70 -28.23
N LEU A 114 -4.87 2.79 -28.85
CA LEU A 114 -3.44 3.05 -29.06
C LEU A 114 -2.73 3.33 -27.73
N SER A 115 -3.37 4.02 -26.79
CA SER A 115 -2.87 4.17 -25.42
C SER A 115 -2.67 2.82 -24.75
N CYS A 116 -3.66 1.94 -24.87
CA CYS A 116 -3.59 0.58 -24.31
C CYS A 116 -2.45 -0.24 -24.93
N TYR A 117 -2.31 -0.16 -26.25
CA TYR A 117 -1.30 -0.90 -27.00
C TYR A 117 0.11 -0.43 -26.66
N LEU A 118 0.38 0.88 -26.73
CA LEU A 118 1.71 1.43 -26.43
C LEU A 118 2.09 1.26 -24.97
N TYR A 119 1.13 1.41 -24.05
CA TYR A 119 1.40 1.14 -22.65
C TYR A 119 1.72 -0.34 -22.41
N GLY A 120 1.00 -1.25 -23.06
CA GLY A 120 1.29 -2.67 -23.04
C GLY A 120 2.68 -3.02 -23.60
N LEU A 121 3.08 -2.40 -24.71
CA LEU A 121 4.43 -2.56 -25.27
C LEU A 121 5.52 -2.03 -24.33
N HIS A 122 5.28 -0.89 -23.68
CA HIS A 122 6.19 -0.35 -22.67
C HIS A 122 6.39 -1.36 -21.52
N GLN A 123 5.31 -1.97 -21.01
CA GLN A 123 5.40 -2.97 -19.95
C GLN A 123 6.10 -4.26 -20.39
N LEU A 124 5.95 -4.68 -21.66
CA LEU A 124 6.71 -5.81 -22.19
C LEU A 124 8.22 -5.58 -22.14
N ARG A 125 8.67 -4.34 -22.37
CA ARG A 125 10.09 -3.95 -22.28
C ARG A 125 10.60 -3.98 -20.85
N GLU A 126 9.76 -3.57 -19.91
CA GLU A 126 10.03 -3.71 -18.47
C GLU A 126 9.98 -5.16 -17.98
N LYS A 127 9.65 -6.12 -18.87
CA LYS A 127 9.44 -7.55 -18.55
C LYS A 127 8.31 -7.77 -17.54
N ALA A 128 7.42 -6.79 -17.42
CA ALA A 128 6.20 -6.84 -16.63
C ALA A 128 5.10 -7.54 -17.45
N TYR A 129 5.27 -8.85 -17.70
CA TYR A 129 4.40 -9.61 -18.60
C TYR A 129 2.92 -9.66 -18.15
N PRO A 130 2.60 -9.86 -16.85
CA PRO A 130 1.21 -9.85 -16.39
C PRO A 130 0.52 -8.49 -16.62
N GLU A 131 1.20 -7.39 -16.33
CA GLU A 131 0.71 -6.03 -16.54
C GLU A 131 0.54 -5.75 -18.04
N ALA A 132 1.53 -6.12 -18.85
CA ALA A 132 1.44 -6.01 -20.30
C ALA A 132 0.23 -6.79 -20.86
N GLN A 133 0.01 -8.01 -20.38
CA GLN A 133 -1.13 -8.85 -20.78
C GLN A 133 -2.47 -8.12 -20.54
N GLU A 134 -2.59 -7.39 -19.43
CA GLU A 134 -3.80 -6.64 -19.09
C GLU A 134 -4.10 -5.51 -20.07
N TYR A 135 -3.11 -4.65 -20.35
CA TYR A 135 -3.31 -3.54 -21.28
C TYR A 135 -3.47 -4.01 -22.72
N LEU A 136 -2.69 -5.02 -23.15
CA LEU A 136 -2.81 -5.59 -24.49
C LEU A 136 -4.14 -6.32 -24.69
N SER A 137 -4.69 -6.95 -23.66
CA SER A 137 -6.04 -7.53 -23.74
C SER A 137 -7.11 -6.45 -23.96
N SER A 138 -6.94 -5.28 -23.35
CA SER A 138 -7.84 -4.14 -23.53
C SER A 138 -7.71 -3.56 -24.94
N ALA A 139 -6.49 -3.42 -25.45
CA ALA A 139 -6.24 -3.04 -26.84
C ALA A 139 -6.88 -4.03 -27.83
N PHE A 140 -6.76 -5.34 -27.58
CA PHE A 140 -7.36 -6.37 -28.43
C PHE A 140 -8.89 -6.33 -28.42
N ILE A 141 -9.52 -6.08 -27.27
CA ILE A 141 -10.98 -5.95 -27.18
C ILE A 141 -11.48 -4.78 -28.05
N LEU A 142 -10.73 -3.69 -28.09
CA LEU A 142 -11.05 -2.51 -28.90
C LEU A 142 -10.79 -2.75 -30.39
N MET A 143 -9.69 -3.42 -30.74
CA MET A 143 -9.32 -3.74 -32.12
C MET A 143 -9.01 -5.23 -32.33
N PRO A 144 -10.05 -6.07 -32.48
CA PRO A 144 -9.90 -7.52 -32.49
C PRO A 144 -9.33 -8.10 -33.78
N GLN A 145 -9.23 -7.31 -34.86
CA GLN A 145 -8.75 -7.75 -36.18
C GLN A 145 -7.28 -7.44 -36.44
N ASN A 146 -6.63 -6.66 -35.57
CA ASN A 146 -5.23 -6.25 -35.78
C ASN A 146 -4.27 -7.40 -35.37
N PRO A 147 -3.47 -7.94 -36.31
CA PRO A 147 -2.58 -9.06 -36.03
C PRO A 147 -1.42 -8.69 -35.09
N ASP A 148 -0.96 -7.44 -35.08
CA ASP A 148 0.19 -7.01 -34.25
C ASP A 148 -0.20 -6.90 -32.77
N ILE A 149 -1.40 -6.42 -32.49
CA ILE A 149 -1.94 -6.38 -31.12
C ILE A 149 -2.14 -7.80 -30.60
N LEU A 150 -2.69 -8.67 -31.44
CA LEU A 150 -2.91 -10.06 -31.08
C LEU A 150 -1.59 -10.82 -30.89
N TYR A 151 -0.56 -10.51 -31.68
CA TYR A 151 0.78 -11.08 -31.51
C TYR A 151 1.42 -10.57 -30.21
N ALA A 152 1.28 -9.28 -29.89
CA ALA A 152 1.75 -8.72 -28.63
C ALA A 152 1.05 -9.37 -27.42
N LEU A 153 -0.27 -9.58 -27.49
CA LEU A 153 -1.02 -10.28 -26.44
C LEU A 153 -0.58 -11.74 -26.31
N THR A 154 -0.32 -12.41 -27.44
CA THR A 154 0.23 -13.77 -27.49
C THR A 154 1.58 -13.84 -26.78
N TYR A 155 2.48 -12.91 -27.12
CA TYR A 155 3.81 -12.79 -26.53
C TYR A 155 3.73 -12.56 -25.02
N ALA A 156 2.94 -11.58 -24.59
CA ALA A 156 2.72 -11.29 -23.18
C ALA A 156 2.17 -12.49 -22.42
N SER A 157 1.16 -13.17 -22.98
CA SER A 157 0.50 -14.32 -22.34
C SER A 157 1.42 -15.54 -22.21
N TYR A 158 2.26 -15.81 -23.21
CA TYR A 158 3.25 -16.89 -23.16
C TYR A 158 4.27 -16.67 -22.04
N PHE A 159 4.85 -15.47 -21.95
CA PHE A 159 5.84 -15.16 -20.91
C PHE A 159 5.21 -14.91 -19.53
N ALA A 160 3.94 -14.53 -19.47
CA ALA A 160 3.14 -14.54 -18.23
C ALA A 160 2.72 -15.96 -17.80
N GLN A 161 3.11 -17.01 -18.54
CA GLN A 161 2.77 -18.41 -18.29
C GLN A 161 1.26 -18.72 -18.37
N ASP A 162 0.46 -17.82 -18.95
CA ASP A 162 -0.95 -18.04 -19.23
C ASP A 162 -1.13 -18.64 -20.63
N LEU A 163 -0.73 -19.91 -20.76
CA LEU A 163 -0.81 -20.66 -22.00
C LEU A 163 -2.25 -20.81 -22.52
N SER A 164 -3.27 -20.67 -21.66
CA SER A 164 -4.67 -20.73 -22.07
C SER A 164 -5.08 -19.54 -22.94
N VAL A 165 -4.66 -18.33 -22.54
CA VAL A 165 -4.85 -17.10 -23.31
C VAL A 165 -3.93 -17.10 -24.52
N ALA A 166 -2.68 -17.53 -24.36
CA ALA A 166 -1.73 -17.62 -25.48
C ALA A 166 -2.24 -18.53 -26.60
N LEU A 167 -2.78 -19.71 -26.27
CA LEU A 167 -3.35 -20.64 -27.27
C LEU A 167 -4.53 -20.03 -28.03
N SER A 168 -5.44 -19.38 -27.30
CA SER A 168 -6.62 -18.75 -27.90
C SER A 168 -6.19 -17.59 -28.82
N ALA A 169 -5.23 -16.78 -28.36
CA ALA A 169 -4.63 -15.69 -29.14
C ALA A 169 -3.96 -16.20 -30.43
N VAL A 170 -3.09 -17.20 -30.35
CA VAL A 170 -2.43 -17.83 -31.51
C VAL A 170 -3.44 -18.41 -32.50
N SER A 171 -4.46 -19.11 -31.99
CA SER A 171 -5.43 -19.77 -32.86
C SER A 171 -6.17 -18.77 -33.76
N LYS A 172 -6.55 -17.61 -33.21
CA LYS A 172 -7.13 -16.51 -34.02
C LYS A 172 -6.09 -15.84 -34.90
N LEU A 173 -4.89 -15.64 -34.39
CA LEU A 173 -3.80 -14.96 -35.10
C LEU A 173 -3.39 -15.70 -36.38
N VAL A 174 -3.35 -17.03 -36.31
CA VAL A 174 -3.14 -17.93 -37.45
C VAL A 174 -4.23 -17.78 -38.53
N THR A 175 -5.47 -17.48 -38.15
CA THR A 175 -6.56 -17.24 -39.13
C THR A 175 -6.45 -15.88 -39.83
N LEU A 176 -5.82 -14.88 -39.18
CA LEU A 176 -5.69 -13.53 -39.72
C LEU A 176 -4.50 -13.38 -40.67
N ALA A 177 -3.34 -13.91 -40.29
CA ALA A 177 -2.09 -13.71 -41.04
C ALA A 177 -1.20 -14.97 -41.04
N PRO A 178 -1.58 -16.04 -41.77
CA PRO A 178 -0.84 -17.31 -41.76
C PRO A 178 0.54 -17.25 -42.44
N GLU A 179 0.77 -16.26 -43.30
CA GLU A 179 1.99 -16.15 -44.11
C GLU A 179 3.19 -15.56 -43.36
N ARG A 180 2.98 -14.85 -42.24
CA ARG A 180 4.08 -14.21 -41.52
C ARG A 180 4.92 -15.23 -40.74
N THR A 181 6.24 -15.09 -40.81
CA THR A 181 7.19 -16.06 -40.22
C THR A 181 7.23 -16.03 -38.69
N ASP A 182 7.07 -14.85 -38.08
CA ASP A 182 6.94 -14.66 -36.63
C ASP A 182 5.71 -15.39 -36.07
N ILE A 183 4.60 -15.32 -36.79
CA ILE A 183 3.34 -16.00 -36.48
C ILE A 183 3.50 -17.52 -36.56
N GLN A 184 4.12 -18.03 -37.62
CA GLN A 184 4.36 -19.46 -37.79
C GLN A 184 5.25 -20.04 -36.68
N LYS A 185 6.32 -19.30 -36.30
CA LYS A 185 7.20 -19.68 -35.17
C LYS A 185 6.43 -19.70 -33.85
N ALA A 186 5.66 -18.65 -33.57
CA ALA A 186 4.85 -18.57 -32.35
C ALA A 186 3.80 -19.67 -32.27
N ALA A 187 3.14 -19.98 -33.38
CA ALA A 187 2.18 -21.06 -33.49
C ALA A 187 2.80 -22.42 -33.16
N ALA A 188 3.92 -22.77 -33.79
CA ALA A 188 4.61 -24.03 -33.55
C ALA A 188 4.98 -24.22 -32.06
N ILE A 189 5.47 -23.16 -31.40
CA ILE A 189 5.88 -23.23 -29.99
C ILE A 189 4.68 -23.32 -29.05
N ILE A 190 3.65 -22.49 -29.25
CA ILE A 190 2.51 -22.45 -28.33
C ILE A 190 1.65 -23.71 -28.47
N PHE A 191 1.51 -24.25 -29.68
CA PHE A 191 0.89 -25.57 -29.87
C PHE A 191 1.71 -26.68 -29.20
N ALA A 192 3.05 -26.63 -29.25
CA ALA A 192 3.89 -27.60 -28.56
C ALA A 192 3.78 -27.46 -27.03
N ALA A 193 3.82 -26.24 -26.50
CA ALA A 193 3.70 -25.95 -25.07
C ALA A 193 2.36 -26.41 -24.50
N THR A 194 1.28 -26.27 -25.28
CA THR A 194 -0.08 -26.68 -24.88
C THR A 194 -0.36 -28.17 -25.07
N GLY A 195 0.53 -28.91 -25.76
CA GLY A 195 0.42 -30.36 -25.98
C GLY A 195 -0.25 -30.76 -27.30
N LEU A 196 -0.56 -29.80 -28.16
CA LEU A 196 -1.13 -30.01 -29.50
C LEU A 196 -0.02 -30.28 -30.53
N PHE A 197 0.72 -31.38 -30.33
CA PHE A 197 1.94 -31.68 -31.11
C PHE A 197 1.69 -31.87 -32.62
N SER A 198 0.52 -32.39 -33.03
CA SER A 198 0.18 -32.53 -34.45
C SER A 198 0.12 -31.18 -35.15
N GLN A 199 -0.53 -30.20 -34.53
CA GLN A 199 -0.62 -28.82 -35.05
C GLN A 199 0.76 -28.16 -34.98
N ALA A 200 1.52 -28.37 -33.90
CA ALA A 200 2.88 -27.83 -33.76
C ALA A 200 3.81 -28.28 -34.89
N GLU A 201 3.78 -29.58 -35.24
CA GLU A 201 4.58 -30.16 -36.32
C GLU A 201 4.13 -29.65 -37.70
N GLU A 202 2.84 -29.37 -37.90
CA GLU A 202 2.34 -28.76 -39.15
C GLU A 202 2.86 -27.32 -39.32
N TRP A 203 2.79 -26.49 -38.27
CA TRP A 203 3.27 -25.11 -38.29
C TRP A 203 4.79 -25.02 -38.41
N LEU A 204 5.52 -25.95 -37.77
CA LEU A 204 6.97 -26.08 -37.95
C LEU A 204 7.34 -26.36 -39.40
N LYS A 205 6.60 -27.25 -40.10
CA LYS A 205 6.83 -27.50 -41.53
C LYS A 205 6.54 -26.27 -42.39
N LYS A 206 5.52 -25.48 -42.06
CA LYS A 206 5.23 -24.20 -42.75
C LYS A 206 6.38 -23.21 -42.57
N TYR A 207 6.87 -23.04 -41.34
CA TYR A 207 8.03 -22.19 -41.03
C TYR A 207 9.32 -22.66 -41.74
N GLN A 208 9.54 -23.97 -41.81
CA GLN A 208 10.68 -24.54 -42.52
C GLN A 208 10.63 -24.27 -44.04
N LYS A 209 9.43 -24.20 -44.62
CA LYS A 209 9.26 -23.84 -46.04
C LYS A 209 9.57 -22.37 -46.30
N SER A 210 9.26 -21.46 -45.37
CA SER A 210 9.50 -20.02 -45.55
C SER A 210 10.95 -19.61 -45.30
N VAL A 211 11.62 -20.18 -44.29
CA VAL A 211 13.00 -19.79 -43.89
C VAL A 211 14.06 -20.75 -44.47
N GLY A 212 13.66 -21.95 -44.88
CA GLY A 212 14.55 -23.00 -45.36
C GLY A 212 14.87 -24.04 -44.27
N VAL A 213 14.79 -25.32 -44.63
CA VAL A 213 14.90 -26.46 -43.69
C VAL A 213 16.24 -26.45 -42.94
N SER A 214 17.33 -26.11 -43.62
CA SER A 214 18.70 -26.11 -43.07
C SER A 214 19.09 -24.81 -42.36
N SER A 215 18.19 -23.85 -42.20
CA SER A 215 18.49 -22.62 -41.48
C SER A 215 18.77 -22.89 -39.99
N TYR A 216 19.60 -22.05 -39.36
CA TYR A 216 19.85 -22.15 -37.92
C TYR A 216 18.54 -22.00 -37.11
N GLU A 217 17.68 -21.06 -37.50
CA GLU A 217 16.40 -20.79 -36.83
C GLU A 217 15.41 -21.96 -36.95
N SER A 218 15.35 -22.65 -38.08
CA SER A 218 14.48 -23.83 -38.24
C SER A 218 14.94 -25.01 -37.39
N CYS A 219 16.25 -25.25 -37.32
CA CYS A 219 16.83 -26.30 -36.47
C CYS A 219 16.55 -26.00 -34.98
N ARG A 220 16.77 -24.75 -34.55
CA ARG A 220 16.47 -24.30 -33.19
C ARG A 220 15.00 -24.47 -32.84
N LEU A 221 14.08 -24.06 -33.72
CA LEU A 221 12.65 -24.26 -33.52
C LEU A 221 12.28 -25.74 -33.38
N GLN A 222 12.84 -26.60 -34.22
CA GLN A 222 12.61 -28.04 -34.17
C GLN A 222 13.08 -28.66 -32.86
N GLN A 223 14.26 -28.29 -32.39
CA GLN A 223 14.76 -28.71 -31.08
C GLN A 223 13.80 -28.27 -29.97
N ARG A 224 13.31 -27.02 -30.01
CA ARG A 224 12.38 -26.52 -28.98
C ARG A 224 11.04 -27.26 -28.97
N VAL A 225 10.49 -27.61 -30.14
CA VAL A 225 9.27 -28.44 -30.20
C VAL A 225 9.51 -29.84 -29.62
N GLN A 226 10.68 -30.43 -29.86
CA GLN A 226 11.06 -31.72 -29.26
C GLN A 226 11.26 -31.65 -27.75
N GLU A 227 11.86 -30.57 -27.24
CA GLU A 227 12.00 -30.31 -25.80
C GLU A 227 10.63 -30.24 -25.12
N TRP A 228 9.66 -29.50 -25.69
CA TRP A 228 8.29 -29.49 -25.20
C TRP A 228 7.62 -30.87 -25.20
N LYS A 229 7.91 -31.71 -26.20
CA LYS A 229 7.40 -33.09 -26.24
C LYS A 229 7.98 -33.94 -25.11
N ALA A 230 9.27 -33.79 -24.81
CA ALA A 230 9.93 -34.47 -23.71
C ALA A 230 9.41 -34.01 -22.34
N THR A 231 9.18 -32.70 -22.15
CA THR A 231 8.67 -32.15 -20.88
C THR A 231 7.26 -32.65 -20.60
N HIS A 232 6.38 -32.70 -21.61
CA HIS A 232 5.05 -33.30 -21.48
C HIS A 232 5.09 -34.78 -21.10
N GLN A 233 6.01 -35.56 -21.67
CA GLN A 233 6.18 -36.97 -21.32
C GLN A 233 6.67 -37.15 -19.88
N ASN A 234 7.62 -36.32 -19.46
CA ASN A 234 8.16 -36.33 -18.10
C ASN A 234 7.12 -35.88 -17.06
N ALA A 235 6.34 -34.85 -17.36
CA ALA A 235 5.24 -34.38 -16.51
C ALA A 235 4.21 -35.50 -16.27
N LYS A 236 3.79 -36.22 -17.34
CA LYS A 236 2.90 -37.37 -17.21
C LYS A 236 3.48 -38.48 -16.31
N ARG A 237 4.78 -38.78 -16.45
CA ARG A 237 5.47 -39.79 -15.64
C ARG A 237 5.62 -39.38 -14.18
N SER A 238 5.96 -38.12 -13.90
CA SER A 238 6.09 -37.58 -12.54
C SER A 238 4.74 -37.58 -11.84
N TYR A 239 3.70 -37.08 -12.51
CA TYR A 239 2.35 -37.06 -11.96
C TYR A 239 1.85 -38.48 -11.61
N SER A 240 2.11 -39.48 -12.46
CA SER A 240 1.77 -40.87 -12.15
C SER A 240 2.46 -41.41 -10.90
N LYS A 241 3.68 -40.97 -10.58
CA LYS A 241 4.44 -41.40 -9.39
C LYS A 241 4.06 -40.61 -8.14
N ASP A 242 3.85 -39.31 -8.28
CA ASP A 242 3.47 -38.43 -7.17
C ASP A 242 2.01 -38.61 -6.77
N TRP A 243 1.10 -38.88 -7.70
CA TRP A 243 -0.28 -39.30 -7.41
C TRP A 243 -0.31 -40.56 -6.54
N GLN A 244 0.53 -41.54 -6.86
CA GLN A 244 0.66 -42.76 -6.05
C GLN A 244 1.22 -42.49 -4.65
N LYS A 245 2.01 -41.43 -4.45
CA LYS A 245 2.47 -40.99 -3.13
C LYS A 245 1.43 -40.14 -2.39
N SER A 246 0.71 -39.26 -3.08
CA SER A 246 -0.27 -38.32 -2.52
C SER A 246 -1.61 -38.95 -2.15
N VAL A 247 -1.90 -40.16 -2.63
CA VAL A 247 -3.04 -40.96 -2.16
C VAL A 247 -2.89 -41.38 -0.69
N LYS A 248 -1.69 -41.25 -0.10
CA LYS A 248 -1.57 -41.15 1.37
C LYS A 248 -1.92 -39.73 1.80
N LEU A 249 -3.17 -39.55 2.25
CA LEU A 249 -3.64 -38.31 2.86
C LEU A 249 -2.66 -37.84 3.94
N PRO A 250 -2.13 -36.61 3.88
CA PRO A 250 -1.35 -36.07 4.98
C PRO A 250 -2.24 -36.00 6.22
N GLU A 251 -1.71 -36.45 7.36
CA GLU A 251 -2.33 -36.16 8.66
C GLU A 251 -2.54 -34.66 8.77
N LYS A 252 -3.78 -34.28 9.07
CA LYS A 252 -4.24 -32.90 9.11
C LYS A 252 -3.64 -32.23 10.35
N GLU A 253 -2.42 -31.74 10.26
CA GLU A 253 -1.83 -30.89 11.30
C GLU A 253 -2.66 -29.61 11.41
N ASP A 254 -3.14 -29.30 12.61
CA ASP A 254 -3.86 -28.06 12.85
C ASP A 254 -2.90 -26.86 12.63
N PRO A 255 -3.30 -25.84 11.86
CA PRO A 255 -2.44 -24.70 11.59
C PRO A 255 -2.08 -23.98 12.89
N SER A 256 -0.80 -23.65 13.04
CA SER A 256 -0.33 -22.76 14.10
C SER A 256 -0.51 -21.30 13.69
N ILE A 257 -0.90 -20.46 14.63
CA ILE A 257 -1.22 -19.06 14.45
C ILE A 257 -0.40 -18.25 15.46
N ILE A 258 0.38 -17.30 14.95
CA ILE A 258 1.05 -16.26 15.73
C ILE A 258 0.08 -15.08 15.86
N ILE A 259 -0.07 -14.55 17.05
CA ILE A 259 -0.95 -13.43 17.35
C ILE A 259 -0.11 -12.33 17.98
N ASP A 260 -0.06 -11.19 17.30
CA ASP A 260 0.56 -9.97 17.85
C ASP A 260 -0.54 -9.07 18.41
N CYS A 261 -0.40 -8.64 19.66
CA CYS A 261 -1.33 -7.71 20.28
C CYS A 261 -0.63 -6.39 20.58
N TYR A 262 -1.36 -5.29 20.50
CA TYR A 262 -0.86 -3.96 20.80
C TYR A 262 -1.82 -3.25 21.74
N ILE A 263 -1.31 -2.73 22.84
CA ILE A 263 -2.04 -1.85 23.77
C ILE A 263 -1.27 -0.55 23.80
N ILE A 264 -1.89 0.50 23.25
CA ILE A 264 -1.26 1.82 23.14
C ILE A 264 -2.09 2.78 23.98
N GLY A 265 -1.45 3.53 24.87
CA GLY A 265 -2.13 4.51 25.69
C GLY A 265 -1.32 5.78 25.93
N CYS A 266 -2.05 6.88 26.07
CA CYS A 266 -1.52 8.20 26.42
C CYS A 266 -2.45 8.84 27.44
N MET A 267 -1.88 9.33 28.53
CA MET A 267 -2.58 10.05 29.58
C MET A 267 -1.90 11.40 29.79
N GLU A 268 -2.64 12.49 29.60
CA GLU A 268 -2.19 13.85 29.82
C GLU A 268 -2.95 14.47 31.00
N ASP A 269 -2.20 14.91 32.01
CA ASP A 269 -2.69 15.71 33.13
C ASP A 269 -2.11 17.12 33.02
N ALA A 270 -2.96 18.12 32.77
CA ALA A 270 -2.57 19.52 32.83
C ALA A 270 -3.34 20.23 33.95
N SER A 271 -2.64 20.80 34.92
CA SER A 271 -3.23 21.63 35.96
C SER A 271 -2.69 23.05 35.90
N SER A 272 -3.60 24.02 35.97
CA SER A 272 -3.27 25.44 36.07
C SER A 272 -3.94 26.02 37.31
N LEU A 273 -3.13 26.67 38.14
CA LEU A 273 -3.58 27.43 39.30
C LEU A 273 -3.25 28.90 39.07
N LYS A 274 -4.24 29.78 39.18
CA LYS A 274 -4.09 31.23 39.02
C LYS A 274 -4.70 31.96 40.22
N GLY A 275 -3.96 32.91 40.75
CA GLY A 275 -4.39 33.75 41.86
C GLY A 275 -4.36 33.05 43.22
N ASN A 276 -4.57 33.85 44.27
CA ASN A 276 -4.61 33.43 45.66
C ASN A 276 -5.95 33.82 46.27
N ASN A 277 -6.28 33.24 47.43
CA ASN A 277 -7.46 33.63 48.20
C ASN A 277 -7.08 33.82 49.68
N PHE A 278 -6.51 34.99 50.02
CA PHE A 278 -6.02 35.26 51.38
C PHE A 278 -7.11 35.16 52.46
N LEU A 279 -8.35 35.52 52.13
CA LEU A 279 -9.44 35.53 53.11
C LEU A 279 -9.97 34.12 53.42
N ASN A 280 -9.78 33.16 52.51
CA ASN A 280 -10.12 31.75 52.76
C ASN A 280 -9.09 31.07 53.70
N LEU A 281 -7.82 31.48 53.64
CA LEU A 281 -6.77 31.00 54.56
C LEU A 281 -6.86 31.58 55.99
N LEU A 282 -7.68 32.62 56.20
CA LEU A 282 -7.87 33.31 57.47
C LEU A 282 -9.00 32.70 58.32
N SER A 283 -9.35 31.42 58.14
CA SER A 283 -10.33 30.77 59.01
C SER A 283 -9.77 30.66 60.43
N LEU A 284 -10.13 31.63 61.27
CA LEU A 284 -9.90 31.56 62.70
C LEU A 284 -10.70 30.36 63.23
N SER A 285 -9.96 29.31 63.63
CA SER A 285 -10.47 28.22 64.45
C SER A 285 -11.12 28.82 65.71
N ASN A 286 -12.45 28.85 65.73
CA ASN A 286 -13.31 29.22 66.86
C ASN A 286 -12.95 30.56 67.54
N THR A 287 -13.66 31.63 67.22
CA THR A 287 -14.10 32.61 68.24
C THR A 287 -15.07 33.63 67.64
N SER A 288 -16.27 33.68 68.21
CA SER A 288 -17.16 34.84 68.16
C SER A 288 -16.44 36.06 68.74
N LEU A 289 -16.28 37.16 68.00
CA LEU A 289 -16.00 38.44 68.66
C LEU A 289 -16.41 39.68 67.84
N SER A 290 -16.99 40.61 68.60
CA SER A 290 -17.51 41.94 68.27
C SER A 290 -16.46 42.91 67.72
N THR A 291 -16.90 43.74 66.78
CA THR A 291 -16.13 44.80 66.12
C THR A 291 -15.85 46.01 67.03
N SER A 292 -14.57 46.37 67.19
CA SER A 292 -14.16 47.77 67.34
C SER A 292 -12.81 47.99 66.65
N TRP A 293 -12.69 49.10 65.92
CA TRP A 293 -11.49 49.46 65.15
C TRP A 293 -10.83 50.68 65.80
N ASN A 294 -9.56 50.58 66.19
CA ASN A 294 -8.74 51.72 66.56
C ASN A 294 -7.43 51.70 65.76
N ARG A 295 -7.11 52.80 65.05
CA ARG A 295 -5.92 52.92 64.19
C ARG A 295 -4.92 53.88 64.83
N THR A 296 -3.74 53.38 65.16
CA THR A 296 -2.53 54.19 65.37
C THR A 296 -1.51 53.86 64.29
N LEU A 297 -1.04 54.89 63.58
CA LEU A 297 -0.05 54.79 62.51
C LEU A 297 1.29 55.25 63.07
N ASP A 298 2.31 54.40 63.00
CA ASP A 298 3.68 54.82 63.21
C ASP A 298 4.56 54.30 62.06
N ARG A 299 5.39 55.19 61.50
CA ARG A 299 6.08 54.98 60.22
C ARG A 299 7.59 54.98 60.44
N LYS A 300 8.26 53.84 60.24
CA LYS A 300 9.72 53.79 60.07
C LYS A 300 10.09 53.27 58.68
N LYS A 301 10.94 54.04 57.99
CA LYS A 301 11.54 53.73 56.68
C LYS A 301 12.69 52.74 56.86
N ALA A 302 12.78 51.71 56.02
CA ALA A 302 14.03 50.99 55.77
C ALA A 302 14.09 50.44 54.34
N TYR A 303 15.30 50.41 53.79
CA TYR A 303 15.67 50.25 52.39
C TYR A 303 16.57 49.00 52.28
N LYS A 304 16.07 47.88 51.74
CA LYS A 304 16.79 46.70 51.15
C LYS A 304 15.81 45.51 50.94
N PRO A 305 16.06 44.58 49.99
CA PRO A 305 15.09 43.55 49.59
C PRO A 305 14.96 42.46 50.67
N VAL A 306 13.72 42.12 51.04
CA VAL A 306 13.40 41.24 52.17
C VAL A 306 12.83 39.91 51.64
N LEU A 307 13.50 38.79 51.91
CA LEU A 307 12.81 37.50 52.12
C LEU A 307 11.95 37.69 53.37
N GLY A 308 10.68 38.05 53.17
CA GLY A 308 9.80 38.51 54.23
C GLY A 308 9.06 37.37 54.92
N SER A 309 9.47 37.02 56.13
CA SER A 309 8.54 36.53 57.15
C SER A 309 7.93 37.76 57.83
N TRP A 310 6.60 37.87 57.84
CA TRP A 310 5.88 38.88 58.65
C TRP A 310 5.47 38.23 59.97
N GLU A 311 6.34 38.31 60.97
CA GLU A 311 6.00 37.93 62.34
C GLU A 311 5.53 39.18 63.08
N LYS A 312 4.22 39.45 63.01
CA LYS A 312 3.57 40.44 63.89
C LYS A 312 3.00 39.72 65.08
N GLN A 313 3.73 39.72 66.18
CA GLN A 313 3.18 39.37 67.49
C GLN A 313 2.29 40.54 67.95
N LEU A 314 0.98 40.29 68.03
CA LEU A 314 0.04 41.19 68.69
C LEU A 314 0.05 40.80 70.17
N ASP A 315 0.85 41.49 70.98
CA ASP A 315 0.74 41.38 72.43
C ASP A 315 -0.58 42.02 72.87
N PHE A 316 -1.61 41.19 73.02
CA PHE A 316 -2.78 41.49 73.82
C PHE A 316 -2.46 41.10 75.26
N ASP A 317 -2.73 42.02 76.20
CA ASP A 317 -2.60 41.79 77.64
C ASP A 317 -3.72 40.85 78.12
N GLY A 318 -3.57 39.58 77.78
CA GLY A 318 -4.55 38.51 77.97
C GLY A 318 -4.15 37.29 77.14
N GLU A 319 -3.97 36.15 77.82
CA GLU A 319 -3.39 34.89 77.32
C GLU A 319 -4.15 34.30 76.12
N VAL A 320 -3.88 34.82 74.91
CA VAL A 320 -4.27 34.22 73.63
C VAL A 320 -3.08 34.33 72.68
N SER A 321 -2.32 33.24 72.56
CA SER A 321 -1.30 33.08 71.52
C SER A 321 -2.00 33.10 70.16
N MET A 322 -1.94 34.25 69.47
CA MET A 322 -2.35 34.35 68.07
C MET A 322 -1.33 33.59 67.21
N GLY A 323 -1.76 32.48 66.61
CA GLY A 323 -0.95 31.73 65.66
C GLY A 323 -0.42 32.62 64.54
N SER A 324 0.86 32.47 64.20
CA SER A 324 1.49 33.18 63.08
C SER A 324 0.79 32.84 61.77
N ALA A 325 0.36 33.87 61.03
CA ALA A 325 -0.29 33.70 59.73
C ALA A 325 0.78 33.43 58.66
N PHE A 326 0.91 32.17 58.23
CA PHE A 326 1.76 31.80 57.10
C PHE A 326 1.04 32.10 55.79
N TYR A 327 1.64 32.92 54.93
CA TYR A 327 1.13 33.16 53.59
C TYR A 327 2.13 32.69 52.52
N SER A 328 1.67 31.86 51.58
CA SER A 328 2.44 31.44 50.41
C SER A 328 1.85 32.08 49.15
N MET A 329 2.67 32.79 48.37
CA MET A 329 2.26 33.45 47.13
C MET A 329 2.31 32.46 45.95
N ASN A 330 1.18 31.89 45.57
CA ASN A 330 1.02 31.09 44.34
C ASN A 330 0.26 31.91 43.29
N ILE A 331 0.95 32.85 42.62
CA ILE A 331 0.31 33.81 41.69
C ILE A 331 -0.13 33.14 40.38
N ALA A 332 0.73 32.31 39.78
CA ALA A 332 0.41 31.52 38.61
C ALA A 332 1.31 30.29 38.59
N ASN A 333 0.71 29.11 38.60
CA ASN A 333 1.40 27.84 38.45
C ASN A 333 0.74 27.06 37.31
N SER A 334 1.55 26.44 36.47
CA SER A 334 1.11 25.58 35.39
C SER A 334 1.97 24.34 35.41
N LYS A 335 1.34 23.19 35.62
CA LYS A 335 1.99 21.88 35.67
C LYS A 335 1.38 21.01 34.59
N GLY A 336 2.23 20.40 33.77
CA GLY A 336 1.84 19.40 32.78
C GLY A 336 2.56 18.09 33.06
N ARG A 337 1.85 16.97 32.95
CA ARG A 337 2.39 15.62 33.00
C ARG A 337 1.77 14.83 31.86
N SER A 338 2.60 14.15 31.06
CA SER A 338 2.13 13.18 30.07
C SER A 338 2.77 11.83 30.35
N VAL A 339 1.98 10.76 30.26
CA VAL A 339 2.40 9.38 30.43
C VAL A 339 1.96 8.61 29.19
N GLU A 340 2.94 8.09 28.45
CA GLU A 340 2.72 7.27 27.26
C GLU A 340 3.17 5.83 27.54
N PHE A 341 2.40 4.85 27.09
CA PHE A 341 2.74 3.44 27.23
C PHE A 341 2.34 2.63 25.99
N CYS A 342 3.14 1.60 25.68
CA CYS A 342 2.92 0.71 24.55
C CYS A 342 3.33 -0.72 24.94
N TYR A 343 2.38 -1.65 24.89
CA TYR A 343 2.60 -3.07 25.17
C TYR A 343 2.37 -3.89 23.91
N CYS A 344 3.37 -4.71 23.54
CA CYS A 344 3.38 -5.47 22.29
C CYS A 344 3.60 -6.99 22.53
N PRO A 345 2.77 -7.71 23.30
CA PRO A 345 2.95 -9.14 23.50
C PRO A 345 2.66 -9.94 22.23
N THR A 346 3.45 -10.98 22.01
CA THR A 346 3.30 -11.89 20.86
C THR A 346 3.22 -13.33 21.35
N VAL A 347 2.24 -14.09 20.87
CA VAL A 347 1.99 -15.47 21.30
C VAL A 347 1.76 -16.38 20.10
N ASN A 348 2.16 -17.64 20.19
CA ASN A 348 1.93 -18.65 19.16
C ASN A 348 1.07 -19.78 19.75
N THR A 349 0.02 -20.16 19.04
CA THR A 349 -0.88 -21.24 19.48
C THR A 349 -1.41 -22.04 18.30
N VAL A 350 -1.97 -23.21 18.59
CA VAL A 350 -2.65 -24.08 17.63
C VAL A 350 -4.15 -23.79 17.67
N LEU A 351 -4.85 -24.05 16.57
CA LEU A 351 -6.30 -23.93 16.50
C LEU A 351 -6.99 -24.66 17.68
N LYS A 352 -8.00 -24.02 18.29
CA LYS A 352 -8.76 -24.47 19.48
C LYS A 352 -7.99 -24.57 20.79
N LYS A 353 -6.70 -24.19 20.84
CA LYS A 353 -5.93 -24.17 22.08
C LYS A 353 -5.79 -22.75 22.63
N THR A 354 -6.13 -22.58 23.89
CA THR A 354 -5.92 -21.33 24.63
C THR A 354 -4.44 -21.12 24.90
N VAL A 355 -3.96 -19.91 24.63
CA VAL A 355 -2.64 -19.45 25.09
C VAL A 355 -2.81 -18.28 26.05
N THR A 356 -2.10 -18.32 27.16
CA THR A 356 -2.05 -17.25 28.17
C THR A 356 -0.61 -16.81 28.34
N PHE A 357 -0.36 -15.50 28.30
CA PHE A 357 0.93 -14.91 28.59
C PHE A 357 0.73 -13.78 29.60
N GLU A 358 1.46 -13.84 30.71
CA GLU A 358 1.37 -12.88 31.82
C GLU A 358 2.76 -12.38 32.15
N ASP A 359 2.92 -11.06 32.13
CA ASP A 359 4.12 -10.35 32.57
C ASP A 359 3.68 -9.32 33.62
N LEU A 360 3.72 -9.74 34.89
CA LEU A 360 3.24 -8.98 36.05
C LEU A 360 4.40 -8.71 37.02
N HIS A 361 4.56 -7.44 37.40
CA HIS A 361 5.45 -7.00 38.46
C HIS A 361 4.63 -6.84 39.75
N GLN A 362 5.07 -7.49 40.82
CA GLN A 362 4.42 -7.39 42.13
C GLN A 362 5.05 -6.27 42.95
N TYR A 363 4.24 -5.30 43.36
CA TYR A 363 4.67 -4.24 44.27
C TYR A 363 3.98 -4.39 45.61
N THR A 364 4.77 -4.39 46.67
CA THR A 364 4.28 -4.59 48.03
C THR A 364 3.94 -3.24 48.66
N GLY A 365 2.65 -3.02 48.99
CA GLY A 365 2.16 -1.83 49.67
C GLY A 365 1.62 -2.13 51.07
N ALA A 366 1.66 -1.15 51.98
CA ALA A 366 0.99 -1.25 53.28
C ALA A 366 -0.44 -0.73 53.18
N VAL A 367 -1.40 -1.54 53.63
CA VAL A 367 -2.81 -1.15 53.74
C VAL A 367 -3.02 -0.55 55.14
N ALA A 368 -3.45 0.71 55.21
CA ALA A 368 -3.73 1.37 56.48
C ALA A 368 -4.93 0.70 57.18
N GLY A 369 -4.69 0.13 58.37
CA GLY A 369 -5.71 -0.50 59.21
C GLY A 369 -5.51 -0.13 60.69
N SER A 370 -6.60 0.14 61.40
CA SER A 370 -6.58 0.64 62.79
C SER A 370 -6.09 -0.37 63.84
N THR A 371 -5.95 -1.66 63.48
CA THR A 371 -5.53 -2.76 64.38
C THR A 371 -4.39 -3.61 63.80
N GLY A 372 -3.52 -2.99 62.99
CA GLY A 372 -2.39 -3.65 62.32
C GLY A 372 -2.51 -3.53 60.80
N GLY A 373 -1.51 -2.93 60.16
CA GLY A 373 -1.48 -2.76 58.71
C GLY A 373 -1.14 -4.08 58.01
N GLY A 374 -2.00 -4.51 57.10
CA GLY A 374 -1.74 -5.65 56.22
C GLY A 374 -0.77 -5.26 55.11
N ILE A 375 0.07 -6.20 54.70
CA ILE A 375 0.88 -6.07 53.49
C ILE A 375 0.05 -6.65 52.33
N SER A 376 -0.14 -5.87 51.26
CA SER A 376 -0.83 -6.33 50.05
C SER A 376 0.07 -6.15 48.84
N ASP A 377 0.21 -7.22 48.05
CA ASP A 377 0.90 -7.16 46.78
C ASP A 377 -0.08 -6.69 45.70
N ILE A 378 0.31 -5.63 45.00
CA ILE A 378 -0.44 -5.04 43.90
C ILE A 378 0.29 -5.45 42.60
N PRO A 379 -0.25 -6.40 41.82
CA PRO A 379 0.35 -6.79 40.55
C PRO A 379 0.07 -5.73 39.48
N ALA A 380 1.10 -5.24 38.82
CA ALA A 380 1.00 -4.33 37.68
C ALA A 380 1.73 -4.92 36.47
N GLY A 381 1.14 -4.81 35.29
CA GLY A 381 1.72 -5.39 34.08
C GLY A 381 0.67 -5.72 33.03
N THR A 382 0.94 -6.71 32.19
CA THR A 382 0.04 -7.12 31.11
C THR A 382 -0.24 -8.61 31.12
N SER A 383 -1.51 -8.96 30.90
CA SER A 383 -1.96 -10.33 30.72
C SER A 383 -2.77 -10.43 29.43
N ILE A 384 -2.48 -11.45 28.63
CA ILE A 384 -3.13 -11.76 27.37
C ILE A 384 -3.59 -13.22 27.41
N SER A 385 -4.84 -13.46 27.03
CA SER A 385 -5.38 -14.80 26.78
C SER A 385 -6.09 -14.81 25.44
N VAL A 386 -5.72 -15.74 24.55
CA VAL A 386 -6.34 -15.83 23.21
C VAL A 386 -6.68 -17.28 22.86
N THR A 387 -7.88 -17.47 22.31
CA THR A 387 -8.41 -18.76 21.82
C THR A 387 -8.83 -18.64 20.35
N PRO A 388 -8.04 -19.14 19.38
CA PRO A 388 -8.51 -19.23 18.00
C PRO A 388 -9.50 -20.37 17.85
N LEU A 389 -10.76 -20.06 17.51
CA LEU A 389 -11.84 -21.03 17.40
C LEU A 389 -11.85 -21.73 16.03
N SER A 390 -11.77 -20.96 14.95
CA SER A 390 -11.88 -21.48 13.59
C SER A 390 -11.15 -20.62 12.56
N LEU A 391 -10.59 -21.28 11.54
CA LEU A 391 -9.99 -20.67 10.36
C LEU A 391 -10.88 -20.94 9.14
N THR A 392 -11.32 -19.87 8.47
CA THR A 392 -12.14 -19.95 7.26
C THR A 392 -11.24 -20.09 6.02
N ALA A 393 -11.71 -20.78 4.98
CA ALA A 393 -11.00 -20.90 3.68
C ALA A 393 -10.70 -19.53 3.01
N SER A 394 -11.40 -18.47 3.40
CA SER A 394 -11.18 -17.07 3.01
C SER A 394 -9.96 -16.42 3.64
N GLY A 395 -9.28 -17.06 4.61
CA GLY A 395 -8.17 -16.48 5.36
C GLY A 395 -8.58 -15.64 6.58
N GLU A 396 -9.80 -15.84 7.07
CA GLU A 396 -10.35 -15.18 8.26
C GLU A 396 -10.27 -16.11 9.49
N VAL A 397 -9.82 -15.58 10.62
CA VAL A 397 -9.71 -16.28 11.90
C VAL A 397 -10.74 -15.71 12.87
N ILE A 398 -11.55 -16.58 13.47
CA ILE A 398 -12.43 -16.24 14.60
C ILE A 398 -11.70 -16.61 15.88
N MET A 399 -11.62 -15.67 16.81
CA MET A 399 -10.83 -15.80 18.04
C MET A 399 -11.49 -15.08 19.20
N GLU A 400 -11.46 -15.68 20.38
CA GLU A 400 -11.80 -14.98 21.63
C GLU A 400 -10.52 -14.45 22.23
N VAL A 401 -10.57 -13.19 22.64
CA VAL A 401 -9.42 -12.40 23.03
C VAL A 401 -9.73 -11.74 24.35
N MET A 402 -8.85 -11.94 25.32
CA MET A 402 -8.81 -11.21 26.57
C MET A 402 -7.47 -10.50 26.67
N LEU A 403 -7.50 -9.17 26.73
CA LEU A 403 -6.33 -8.35 27.00
C LEU A 403 -6.56 -7.57 28.29
N GLN A 404 -5.59 -7.62 29.18
CA GLN A 404 -5.59 -6.89 30.43
C GLN A 404 -4.27 -6.14 30.58
N HIS A 405 -4.36 -4.90 31.05
CA HIS A 405 -3.23 -4.06 31.35
C HIS A 405 -3.46 -3.33 32.68
N SER A 406 -2.43 -3.24 33.51
CA SER A 406 -2.38 -2.49 34.75
C SER A 406 -1.12 -1.62 34.79
N ALA A 407 -1.27 -0.31 34.98
CA ALA A 407 -0.17 0.65 35.16
C ALA A 407 -0.36 1.52 36.40
N PHE A 408 0.72 1.97 37.02
CA PHE A 408 0.64 2.89 38.16
C PHE A 408 0.42 4.35 37.72
N PHE A 409 -0.51 5.03 38.38
CA PHE A 409 -0.71 6.47 38.25
C PHE A 409 0.34 7.28 39.05
N ASN A 410 0.80 6.71 40.17
CA ASN A 410 1.86 7.24 41.03
C ASN A 410 2.87 6.12 41.32
N PRO A 411 4.00 6.04 40.61
CA PRO A 411 4.99 5.00 40.85
C PRO A 411 5.62 5.17 42.24
N PRO A 412 5.91 4.08 42.96
CA PRO A 412 6.56 4.15 44.26
C PRO A 412 7.93 4.79 44.21
N THR A 413 8.22 5.65 45.19
CA THR A 413 9.53 6.30 45.33
C THR A 413 10.22 5.74 46.57
N LEU A 414 11.46 5.27 46.42
CA LEU A 414 12.25 4.62 47.49
C LEU A 414 12.58 5.54 48.69
N THR A 415 12.27 6.84 48.61
CA THR A 415 12.60 7.86 49.61
C THR A 415 11.49 8.12 50.63
N THR A 416 10.29 7.56 50.44
CA THR A 416 9.13 7.72 51.34
C THR A 416 8.79 6.40 52.01
N GLY A 417 8.57 6.41 53.34
CA GLY A 417 8.21 5.22 54.10
C GLY A 417 6.89 4.59 53.63
N ILE A 418 6.82 3.25 53.68
CA ILE A 418 5.72 2.42 53.13
C ILE A 418 4.33 2.84 53.68
N SER A 419 4.25 3.42 54.87
CA SER A 419 3.01 3.87 55.52
C SER A 419 2.48 5.24 55.06
N GLN A 420 3.23 6.00 54.25
CA GLN A 420 2.83 7.34 53.78
C GLN A 420 2.57 7.40 52.26
N GLN A 421 2.59 6.26 51.58
CA GLN A 421 2.47 6.21 50.13
C GLN A 421 1.14 5.63 49.69
N VAL A 422 0.31 6.43 49.02
CA VAL A 422 -0.91 5.93 48.35
C VAL A 422 -0.53 5.44 46.96
N LEU A 423 -0.63 4.13 46.75
CA LEU A 423 -0.47 3.49 45.44
C LEU A 423 -1.83 3.45 44.72
N GLY A 424 -1.86 3.94 43.49
CA GLY A 424 -3.02 3.84 42.61
C GLY A 424 -2.63 3.19 41.29
N THR A 425 -3.39 2.18 40.88
CA THR A 425 -3.27 1.49 39.58
C THR A 425 -4.44 1.84 38.67
N SER A 426 -4.17 1.92 37.37
CA SER A 426 -5.13 2.02 36.30
C SER A 426 -5.23 0.67 35.61
N ASP A 427 -6.36 -0.01 35.79
CA ASP A 427 -6.61 -1.34 35.25
C ASP A 427 -7.58 -1.29 34.08
N GLY A 428 -7.13 -1.73 32.90
CA GLY A 428 -7.95 -1.88 31.70
C GLY A 428 -8.08 -3.36 31.33
N LYS A 429 -9.31 -3.83 31.10
CA LYS A 429 -9.60 -5.20 30.67
C LYS A 429 -10.61 -5.22 29.53
N ILE A 430 -10.30 -5.95 28.47
CA ILE A 430 -11.18 -6.24 27.35
C ILE A 430 -11.36 -7.73 27.18
N VAL A 431 -12.60 -8.17 26.97
CA VAL A 431 -12.97 -9.55 26.60
C VAL A 431 -13.88 -9.45 25.39
N SER A 432 -13.46 -9.99 24.25
CA SER A 432 -14.24 -9.92 23.01
C SER A 432 -13.99 -11.15 22.12
N THR A 433 -15.01 -11.54 21.36
CA THR A 433 -14.89 -12.51 20.28
C THR A 433 -14.88 -11.76 18.96
N ILE A 434 -13.79 -11.88 18.21
CA ILE A 434 -13.57 -11.11 16.99
C ILE A 434 -13.26 -12.01 15.80
N LYS A 435 -13.59 -11.49 14.61
CA LYS A 435 -13.24 -12.07 13.32
C LYS A 435 -12.18 -11.18 12.67
N ALA A 436 -10.98 -11.69 12.48
CA ALA A 436 -9.84 -10.95 11.91
C ALA A 436 -9.28 -11.65 10.66
N VAL A 437 -8.77 -10.86 9.71
CA VAL A 437 -8.11 -11.38 8.48
C VAL A 437 -6.63 -11.62 8.77
N ILE A 438 -6.08 -12.74 8.31
CA ILE A 438 -4.65 -13.05 8.47
C ILE A 438 -3.79 -11.97 7.81
N GLY A 439 -2.84 -11.44 8.56
CA GLY A 439 -1.89 -10.40 8.12
C GLY A 439 -2.44 -8.97 8.17
N GLN A 440 -3.68 -8.78 8.62
CA GLN A 440 -4.27 -7.45 8.82
C GLN A 440 -4.44 -7.15 10.31
N THR A 441 -4.14 -5.90 10.68
CA THR A 441 -4.37 -5.40 12.04
C THR A 441 -5.82 -4.98 12.20
N THR A 442 -6.49 -5.54 13.22
CA THR A 442 -7.88 -5.23 13.56
C THR A 442 -7.91 -4.45 14.88
N VAL A 443 -8.69 -3.37 14.92
CA VAL A 443 -8.96 -2.63 16.15
C VAL A 443 -9.95 -3.43 16.99
N LEU A 444 -9.58 -3.76 18.23
CA LEU A 444 -10.44 -4.44 19.18
C LEU A 444 -11.34 -3.47 19.94
N ALA A 445 -10.73 -2.41 20.49
CA ALA A 445 -11.45 -1.31 21.14
C ALA A 445 -10.57 -0.07 21.20
N GLY A 446 -11.22 1.09 21.28
CA GLY A 446 -10.59 2.37 21.60
C GLY A 446 -11.37 3.08 22.70
N TYR A 447 -10.67 3.83 23.53
CA TYR A 447 -11.22 4.62 24.62
C TYR A 447 -10.58 6.00 24.60
N THR A 448 -11.39 7.05 24.55
CA THR A 448 -10.95 8.43 24.68
C THR A 448 -11.83 9.12 25.70
N GLU A 449 -11.21 9.70 26.72
CA GLU A 449 -11.88 10.52 27.71
C GLU A 449 -11.18 11.87 27.84
N ASN A 450 -11.99 12.91 28.03
CA ASN A 450 -11.55 14.27 28.18
C ASN A 450 -12.40 14.90 29.29
N SER A 451 -11.76 15.17 30.42
CA SER A 451 -12.39 15.72 31.61
C SER A 451 -11.77 17.06 31.94
N LYS A 452 -12.60 18.10 32.01
CA LYS A 452 -12.18 19.46 32.36
C LYS A 452 -12.90 19.90 33.61
N THR A 453 -12.15 20.01 34.70
CA THR A 453 -12.66 20.52 35.97
C THR A 453 -12.25 21.97 36.11
N TYR A 454 -13.24 22.85 36.27
CA TYR A 454 -13.03 24.27 36.53
C TYR A 454 -13.58 24.61 37.92
N GLN A 455 -12.68 24.99 38.83
CA GLN A 455 -13.03 25.48 40.15
C GLN A 455 -12.56 26.92 40.29
N LYS A 456 -13.50 27.81 40.59
CA LYS A 456 -13.22 29.22 40.89
C LYS A 456 -13.75 29.54 42.27
N GLU A 457 -12.85 29.99 43.13
CA GLU A 457 -13.18 30.54 44.44
C GLU A 457 -12.88 32.03 44.42
N GLU A 458 -13.80 32.86 44.87
CA GLU A 458 -13.60 34.30 44.93
C GLU A 458 -14.27 34.93 46.14
N VAL A 459 -13.65 35.99 46.66
CA VAL A 459 -14.26 36.85 47.66
C VAL A 459 -15.27 37.77 46.96
N PRO A 460 -16.51 37.87 47.45
CA PRO A 460 -17.49 38.81 46.92
C PRO A 460 -16.92 40.24 46.85
N PHE A 461 -17.22 40.96 45.77
CA PHE A 461 -16.72 42.31 45.45
C PHE A 461 -15.20 42.36 45.11
N LEU A 462 -14.32 41.95 46.01
CA LEU A 462 -12.86 42.07 45.86
C LEU A 462 -12.26 41.14 44.79
N GLY A 463 -12.84 39.96 44.59
CA GLY A 463 -12.39 38.99 43.58
C GLY A 463 -12.72 39.39 42.13
N SER A 464 -13.62 40.37 41.94
CA SER A 464 -14.08 40.82 40.62
C SER A 464 -13.31 42.00 40.03
N ILE A 465 -12.42 42.64 40.81
CA ILE A 465 -11.67 43.82 40.41
C ILE A 465 -10.41 43.38 39.63
N PRO A 466 -10.18 43.84 38.38
CA PRO A 466 -8.96 43.52 37.63
C PRO A 466 -7.71 43.91 38.42
N LEU A 467 -6.61 43.15 38.25
CA LEU A 467 -5.35 43.24 39.02
C LEU A 467 -5.46 42.84 40.51
N VAL A 468 -6.50 43.27 41.22
CA VAL A 468 -6.77 42.92 42.62
C VAL A 468 -7.26 41.47 42.75
N GLN A 469 -7.94 40.95 41.73
CA GLN A 469 -8.46 39.58 41.65
C GLN A 469 -7.40 38.50 41.92
N TYR A 470 -6.13 38.70 41.56
CA TYR A 470 -5.08 37.70 41.76
C TYR A 470 -4.72 37.47 43.24
N PHE A 471 -5.19 38.34 44.14
CA PHE A 471 -5.03 38.21 45.57
C PHE A 471 -6.32 37.66 46.23
N PHE A 472 -7.51 37.92 45.67
CA PHE A 472 -8.79 37.58 46.31
C PHE A 472 -9.65 36.57 45.54
N ALA A 473 -9.11 35.99 44.47
CA ALA A 473 -9.72 34.92 43.71
C ALA A 473 -8.67 33.88 43.31
N GLN A 474 -9.04 32.60 43.46
CA GLN A 474 -8.25 31.46 43.06
C GLN A 474 -9.00 30.67 41.99
N GLN A 475 -8.33 30.40 40.88
CA GLN A 475 -8.84 29.60 39.78
C GLN A 475 -7.96 28.36 39.64
N THR A 476 -8.58 27.20 39.79
CA THR A 476 -7.96 25.89 39.53
C THR A 476 -8.64 25.30 38.30
N SER A 477 -7.85 25.01 37.27
CA SER A 477 -8.29 24.33 36.06
C SER A 477 -7.51 23.03 35.93
N GLU A 478 -8.19 21.91 35.86
CA GLU A 478 -7.61 20.59 35.61
C GLU A 478 -8.16 20.05 34.29
N ASP A 479 -7.28 19.68 33.37
CA ASP A 479 -7.58 19.08 32.07
C ASP A 479 -6.92 17.69 32.05
N LEU A 480 -7.76 16.65 32.05
CA LEU A 480 -7.35 15.26 32.03
C LEU A 480 -7.79 14.64 30.71
N LYS A 481 -6.84 14.13 29.94
CA LYS A 481 -7.09 13.43 28.67
C LYS A 481 -6.51 12.04 28.73
N THR A 482 -7.32 11.05 28.41
CA THR A 482 -6.93 9.65 28.34
C THR A 482 -7.27 9.11 26.96
N ASN A 483 -6.30 8.49 26.31
CA ASN A 483 -6.45 7.83 25.02
C ASN A 483 -5.90 6.42 25.14
N LEU A 484 -6.67 5.42 24.72
CA LEU A 484 -6.28 4.03 24.80
C LEU A 484 -6.79 3.26 23.58
N LEU A 485 -5.95 2.40 23.01
CA LEU A 485 -6.23 1.63 21.80
C LEU A 485 -5.72 0.19 21.95
N TYR A 486 -6.61 -0.78 21.71
CA TYR A 486 -6.30 -2.20 21.65
C TYR A 486 -6.33 -2.68 20.20
N LEU A 487 -5.24 -3.26 19.72
CA LEU A 487 -5.12 -3.81 18.36
C LEU A 487 -4.66 -5.27 18.41
N ILE A 488 -5.00 -6.02 17.37
CA ILE A 488 -4.55 -7.39 17.20
C ILE A 488 -4.24 -7.72 15.75
N THR A 489 -3.20 -8.51 15.52
CA THR A 489 -2.77 -8.93 14.19
C THR A 489 -2.49 -10.44 14.19
N PRO A 490 -3.40 -11.27 13.65
CA PRO A 490 -3.15 -12.69 13.50
C PRO A 490 -2.27 -12.96 12.26
N ARG A 491 -1.29 -13.85 12.41
CA ARG A 491 -0.36 -14.31 11.38
C ARG A 491 -0.34 -15.84 11.37
N LEU A 492 -0.24 -16.46 10.20
CA LEU A 492 -0.05 -17.91 10.15
C LEU A 492 1.40 -18.24 10.53
N ALA A 493 1.60 -19.19 11.44
CA ALA A 493 2.92 -19.63 11.84
C ALA A 493 3.43 -20.70 10.87
N GLY A 494 4.66 -20.52 10.39
CA GLY A 494 5.30 -21.40 9.41
C GLY A 494 5.58 -20.68 8.09
N LYS A 495 6.57 -21.19 7.34
CA LYS A 495 6.70 -20.83 5.94
C LYS A 495 5.41 -21.28 5.27
N GLN A 496 4.54 -20.34 4.94
CA GLN A 496 3.65 -20.59 3.83
C GLN A 496 4.57 -20.89 2.65
N LYS A 497 4.72 -22.17 2.33
CA LYS A 497 4.79 -22.58 0.93
C LYS A 497 3.52 -21.94 0.40
N LYS A 498 3.62 -20.73 -0.16
CA LYS A 498 2.47 -20.07 -0.78
C LYS A 498 1.89 -21.20 -1.63
N GLU A 499 0.71 -21.68 -1.28
CA GLU A 499 -0.18 -22.19 -2.31
C GLU A 499 -0.43 -20.94 -3.15
N LYS A 500 0.53 -20.64 -4.03
CA LYS A 500 0.23 -19.98 -5.29
C LYS A 500 -0.88 -20.88 -5.80
N SER A 501 -2.11 -20.40 -5.72
CA SER A 501 -3.27 -21.13 -6.25
C SER A 501 -2.82 -21.66 -7.60
N LEU A 502 -2.81 -22.98 -7.75
CA LEU A 502 -1.99 -23.69 -8.75
C LEU A 502 -2.32 -23.34 -10.21
N VAL A 503 -3.31 -22.49 -10.44
CA VAL A 503 -3.42 -21.54 -11.56
C VAL A 503 -4.20 -20.35 -11.01
N GLN A 504 -3.56 -19.27 -10.57
CA GLN A 504 -4.28 -18.01 -10.36
C GLN A 504 -4.62 -17.50 -11.76
N ARG A 505 -5.79 -17.87 -12.29
CA ARG A 505 -6.24 -17.43 -13.60
C ARG A 505 -6.10 -15.92 -13.65
N SER A 506 -5.33 -15.41 -14.60
CA SER A 506 -5.09 -13.98 -14.75
C SER A 506 -6.44 -13.25 -14.76
N ARG A 507 -6.52 -12.03 -14.21
CA ARG A 507 -7.73 -11.21 -14.34
C ARG A 507 -8.15 -11.09 -15.81
N VAL A 508 -7.16 -11.08 -16.70
CA VAL A 508 -7.29 -11.12 -18.16
C VAL A 508 -8.05 -12.35 -18.66
N HIS A 509 -7.71 -13.55 -18.19
CA HIS A 509 -8.42 -14.78 -18.54
C HIS A 509 -9.92 -14.67 -18.27
N SER A 510 -10.32 -14.11 -17.11
CA SER A 510 -11.73 -13.91 -16.78
C SER A 510 -12.42 -12.89 -17.69
N LYS A 511 -11.71 -11.81 -18.08
CA LYS A 511 -12.21 -10.75 -18.97
C LYS A 511 -12.44 -11.30 -20.38
N LEU A 512 -11.45 -11.99 -20.95
CA LEU A 512 -11.52 -12.58 -22.29
C LEU A 512 -12.57 -13.70 -22.38
N LYS A 513 -12.75 -14.49 -21.31
CA LYS A 513 -13.83 -15.48 -21.23
C LYS A 513 -15.21 -14.82 -21.31
N LYS A 514 -15.45 -13.71 -20.61
CA LYS A 514 -16.71 -12.95 -20.72
C LYS A 514 -16.95 -12.41 -22.13
N CYS A 515 -15.89 -12.09 -22.87
CA CYS A 515 -15.97 -11.66 -24.27
C CYS A 515 -16.16 -12.81 -25.28
N GLY A 516 -16.32 -14.07 -24.83
CA GLY A 516 -16.50 -15.23 -25.71
C GLY A 516 -15.24 -15.63 -26.48
N PHE A 517 -14.07 -15.07 -26.15
CA PHE A 517 -12.82 -15.32 -26.86
C PHE A 517 -12.19 -16.69 -26.55
N MET A 518 -12.58 -17.30 -25.42
CA MET A 518 -11.98 -18.55 -24.92
C MET A 518 -12.85 -19.75 -25.32
N SER A 519 -12.32 -20.64 -26.16
CA SER A 519 -12.97 -21.94 -26.48
C SER A 519 -12.02 -23.15 -26.40
N LEU A 520 -10.71 -22.94 -26.55
CA LEU A 520 -9.72 -24.01 -26.71
C LEU A 520 -8.91 -24.33 -25.44
N GLY A 521 -8.74 -23.37 -24.53
CA GLY A 521 -7.81 -23.50 -23.39
C GLY A 521 -8.30 -24.36 -22.22
N GLU A 522 -9.58 -24.74 -22.17
CA GLU A 522 -10.16 -25.39 -20.98
C GLU A 522 -9.96 -26.92 -20.92
N LYS A 523 -9.46 -27.55 -22.01
CA LYS A 523 -9.41 -29.01 -22.15
C LYS A 523 -8.01 -29.60 -22.37
N THR A 524 -6.94 -28.87 -22.09
CA THR A 524 -5.57 -29.36 -22.27
C THR A 524 -4.99 -29.87 -20.95
N ASN A 525 -4.01 -30.79 -21.02
CA ASN A 525 -3.25 -31.28 -19.86
C ASN A 525 -2.35 -30.21 -19.20
N LEU A 526 -2.59 -28.94 -19.52
CA LEU A 526 -1.81 -27.76 -19.16
C LEU A 526 -1.59 -27.65 -17.66
N PHE A 527 -2.64 -27.93 -16.89
CA PHE A 527 -2.61 -27.91 -15.43
C PHE A 527 -1.47 -28.80 -14.88
N TYR A 528 -1.37 -30.04 -15.36
CA TYR A 528 -0.36 -31.00 -14.90
C TYR A 528 1.06 -30.59 -15.30
N ILE A 529 1.21 -29.95 -16.46
CA ILE A 529 2.51 -29.50 -16.97
C ILE A 529 2.98 -28.29 -16.18
N LEU A 530 2.14 -27.26 -16.01
CA LEU A 530 2.51 -26.08 -15.24
C LEU A 530 2.88 -26.46 -13.80
N GLN A 531 2.14 -27.38 -13.18
CA GLN A 531 2.48 -27.92 -11.87
C GLN A 531 3.82 -28.67 -11.85
N PHE A 532 4.13 -29.44 -12.90
CA PHE A 532 5.42 -30.11 -13.04
C PHE A 532 6.56 -29.09 -13.17
N LEU A 533 6.39 -28.07 -14.00
CA LEU A 533 7.38 -27.01 -14.24
C LEU A 533 7.69 -26.19 -12.99
N ASP A 534 6.67 -25.86 -12.19
CA ASP A 534 6.85 -25.12 -10.94
C ASP A 534 7.69 -25.88 -9.90
N ASN A 535 7.65 -27.22 -9.93
CA ASN A 535 8.36 -28.07 -8.98
C ASN A 535 9.77 -28.46 -9.44
N THR A 536 10.16 -28.17 -10.69
CA THR A 536 11.51 -28.48 -11.18
C THR A 536 12.50 -27.36 -10.81
N PRO A 537 13.62 -27.66 -10.12
CA PRO A 537 14.60 -26.66 -9.67
C PRO A 537 15.37 -26.00 -10.83
N PHE A 538 15.36 -26.61 -12.01
CA PHE A 538 15.88 -26.01 -13.24
C PHE A 538 14.79 -25.13 -13.87
N TYR A 539 14.81 -23.85 -13.51
CA TYR A 539 13.88 -22.83 -13.99
C TYR A 539 13.98 -22.60 -15.52
N ALA A 540 12.81 -22.38 -16.13
CA ALA A 540 12.57 -21.71 -17.41
C ALA A 540 12.57 -22.58 -18.69
N ASP A 541 11.62 -23.50 -18.80
CA ASP A 541 11.21 -24.04 -20.11
C ASP A 541 10.69 -22.94 -21.07
N PHE A 542 10.19 -21.82 -20.55
CA PHE A 542 9.92 -20.60 -21.32
C PHE A 542 11.22 -19.80 -21.49
N ARG A 543 11.82 -19.81 -22.68
CA ARG A 543 13.12 -19.17 -22.93
C ARG A 543 12.98 -17.86 -23.69
N SER A 544 13.87 -16.91 -23.40
CA SER A 544 14.05 -15.72 -24.24
C SER A 544 14.45 -16.16 -25.66
N GLY A 545 13.69 -15.71 -26.67
CA GLY A 545 13.87 -16.09 -28.07
C GLY A 545 13.05 -17.28 -28.57
N ASP A 546 12.19 -17.86 -27.73
CA ASP A 546 11.12 -18.75 -28.20
C ASP A 546 10.24 -17.98 -29.20
N LEU A 547 9.70 -16.85 -28.78
CA LEU A 547 8.96 -15.94 -29.66
C LEU A 547 9.90 -14.88 -30.23
N ILE A 548 9.60 -14.43 -31.46
CA ILE A 548 10.31 -13.28 -32.05
C ILE A 548 9.89 -12.03 -31.29
N GLU A 549 10.87 -11.26 -30.82
CA GLU A 549 10.60 -10.00 -30.14
C GLU A 549 9.81 -9.05 -31.02
N LEU A 550 8.90 -8.30 -30.39
CA LEU A 550 8.04 -7.36 -31.08
C LEU A 550 8.88 -6.25 -31.74
N ASN A 551 8.78 -6.19 -33.06
CA ASN A 551 9.06 -5.02 -33.89
C ASN A 551 10.44 -4.38 -33.68
N GLN A 552 11.52 -5.18 -33.76
CA GLN A 552 12.90 -4.67 -33.77
C GLN A 552 13.11 -3.61 -34.86
N GLY A 553 12.39 -3.71 -35.99
CA GLY A 553 12.38 -2.71 -37.06
C GLY A 553 11.83 -1.35 -36.62
N PHE A 554 10.59 -1.30 -36.08
CA PHE A 554 9.96 -0.06 -35.61
C PHE A 554 10.84 0.70 -34.62
N PHE A 555 11.57 0.01 -33.74
CA PHE A 555 12.39 0.69 -32.74
C PHE A 555 13.75 1.15 -33.26
N CYS A 556 14.26 0.52 -34.33
CA CYS A 556 15.48 0.92 -35.02
C CYS A 556 15.25 2.00 -36.09
N SER A 557 14.00 2.20 -36.53
CA SER A 557 13.63 3.27 -37.46
C SER A 557 13.86 4.68 -36.87
N PRO A 558 14.09 5.70 -37.72
CA PRO A 558 14.12 7.10 -37.27
C PRO A 558 12.75 7.51 -36.70
N ILE A 559 12.75 8.55 -35.86
CA ILE A 559 11.54 8.93 -35.11
C ILE A 559 10.38 9.35 -36.02
N SER A 560 10.67 9.97 -37.17
CA SER A 560 9.66 10.33 -38.20
C SER A 560 8.92 9.10 -38.71
N ASP A 561 9.65 8.03 -39.03
CA ASP A 561 9.08 6.76 -39.46
C ASP A 561 8.24 6.11 -38.36
N LYS A 562 8.66 6.22 -37.10
CA LYS A 562 7.87 5.70 -35.97
C LYS A 562 6.54 6.42 -35.85
N PHE A 563 6.55 7.76 -35.89
CA PHE A 563 5.30 8.52 -35.88
C PHE A 563 4.44 8.22 -37.11
N SER A 564 5.05 7.95 -38.27
CA SER A 564 4.31 7.54 -39.47
C SER A 564 3.59 6.21 -39.27
N GLN A 565 4.25 5.22 -38.67
CA GLN A 565 3.66 3.92 -38.38
C GLN A 565 2.57 4.07 -37.31
N LEU A 566 2.81 4.84 -36.24
CA LEU A 566 1.79 5.15 -35.21
C LEU A 566 0.56 5.85 -35.79
N ALA A 567 0.75 6.78 -36.72
CA ALA A 567 -0.36 7.45 -37.38
C ALA A 567 -1.09 6.56 -38.39
N GLY A 568 -0.40 5.59 -38.99
CA GLY A 568 -1.01 4.54 -39.80
C GLY A 568 -2.01 3.71 -38.99
N PHE A 569 -1.76 3.54 -37.69
CA PHE A 569 -2.65 2.80 -36.81
C PHE A 569 -3.91 3.57 -36.36
N LEU A 570 -3.90 4.91 -36.38
CA LEU A 570 -5.03 5.72 -35.88
C LEU A 570 -6.38 5.50 -36.60
N TYR A 571 -6.38 4.86 -37.78
CA TYR A 571 -7.58 4.68 -38.62
C TYR A 571 -7.68 3.28 -39.26
N TYR A 572 -7.56 2.22 -38.47
CA TYR A 572 -7.97 0.87 -38.88
C TYR A 572 -8.83 0.17 -37.83
#